data_AF-A0A3D2D5Y7-F1
#
_entry.id   AF-A0A3D2D5Y7-F1
#
_cell.length_a   1.000
_cell.length_b   1.000
_cell.length_c   1.000
_cell.angle_alpha   90.00
_cell.angle_beta   90.00
_cell.angle_gamma   90.00
#
_symmetry.space_group_name_H-M   'P 1'
#
loop_
_entity.id
_entity.type
_entity.pdbx_description
1 polymer ?
#
loop_
_entity_poly.entity_id
_entity_poly.type
_entity_poly.pdbx_seq_one_letter_code
_entity_poly.pdbx_strand_id
1 'polypeptide(L)'
;MALSKKQQELDVVKWEKSEKLGKDACGTFDYCGECDKSLENPCDKAFTKLNGKKNDKKTPAKKEVAATAVKKTTKKKTAKK
;
A
#
# COMPACT_ATOMS: atom_id res chain seq x y z
N MET A 1 -17.43 -1.63 -14.97
CA MET A 1 -16.18 -1.74 -14.19
C MET A 1 -16.11 -3.17 -13.68
N ALA A 2 -15.24 -4.00 -14.25
CA ALA A 2 -15.16 -5.42 -13.90
C ALA A 2 -14.02 -5.62 -12.88
N LEU A 3 -14.37 -6.10 -11.68
CA LEU A 3 -13.38 -6.60 -10.72
C LEU A 3 -12.69 -7.81 -11.34
N SER A 4 -11.36 -7.88 -11.24
CA SER A 4 -10.63 -9.06 -11.69
C SER A 4 -11.05 -10.28 -10.85
N LYS A 5 -11.04 -11.48 -11.44
CA LYS A 5 -11.39 -12.73 -10.75
C LYS A 5 -10.58 -12.91 -9.45
N LYS A 6 -9.31 -12.50 -9.48
CA LYS A 6 -8.41 -12.54 -8.32
C LYS A 6 -8.82 -11.55 -7.22
N GLN A 7 -9.29 -10.37 -7.61
CA GLN A 7 -9.83 -9.37 -6.68
C GLN A 7 -11.09 -9.91 -5.98
N GLN A 8 -11.97 -10.61 -6.71
CA GLN A 8 -13.15 -11.25 -6.12
C GLN A 8 -12.76 -12.37 -5.14
N GLU A 9 -11.80 -13.23 -5.48
CA GLU A 9 -11.30 -14.26 -4.55
C GLU A 9 -10.74 -13.64 -3.26
N LEU A 10 -9.95 -12.57 -3.38
CA LEU A 10 -9.38 -11.88 -2.22
C LEU A 10 -10.46 -11.22 -1.36
N ASP A 11 -11.51 -10.67 -1.99
CA ASP A 11 -12.63 -10.05 -1.28
C ASP A 11 -13.41 -11.09 -0.47
N VAL A 12 -13.68 -12.27 -1.03
CA VAL A 12 -14.33 -13.38 -0.32
C VAL A 12 -13.50 -13.85 0.87
N VAL A 13 -12.20 -14.09 0.67
CA VAL A 13 -11.31 -14.52 1.77
C VAL A 13 -11.24 -13.45 2.87
N LYS A 14 -11.20 -12.17 2.48
CA LYS A 14 -11.18 -11.05 3.41
C LYS A 14 -12.50 -10.92 4.16
N TRP A 15 -13.62 -11.16 3.49
CA TRP A 15 -14.96 -11.19 4.09
C TRP A 15 -15.04 -12.29 5.15
N GLU A 16 -14.76 -13.54 4.78
CA GLU A 16 -14.79 -14.68 5.72
C GLU A 16 -13.90 -14.46 6.94
N LYS A 17 -12.72 -13.87 6.74
CA LYS A 17 -11.82 -13.52 7.85
C LYS A 17 -12.36 -12.40 8.72
N SER A 18 -13.03 -11.41 8.14
CA SER A 18 -13.63 -10.31 8.90
C SER A 18 -14.78 -10.81 9.76
N GLU A 19 -15.63 -11.67 9.20
CA GLU A 19 -16.73 -12.35 9.91
C GLU A 19 -16.19 -13.19 11.07
N LYS A 20 -15.15 -13.99 10.81
CA LYS A 20 -14.56 -14.88 11.81
C LYS A 20 -13.85 -14.14 12.94
N LEU A 21 -13.23 -13.00 12.65
CA LEU A 21 -12.60 -12.15 13.67
C LEU A 21 -13.56 -11.15 14.32
N GLY A 22 -14.75 -10.95 13.77
CA GLY A 22 -15.70 -9.91 14.20
C GLY A 22 -15.19 -8.48 14.00
N LYS A 23 -14.21 -8.28 13.12
CA LYS A 23 -13.60 -6.96 12.83
C LYS A 23 -13.07 -6.91 11.41
N ASP A 24 -12.97 -5.71 10.84
CA ASP A 24 -12.46 -5.52 9.49
C ASP A 24 -11.05 -6.13 9.34
N ALA A 25 -10.93 -7.07 8.41
CA ALA A 25 -9.65 -7.70 8.09
C ALA A 25 -8.81 -6.84 7.11
N CYS A 26 -9.29 -5.66 6.69
CA CYS A 26 -8.44 -4.72 5.95
C CYS A 26 -7.25 -4.29 6.80
N GLY A 27 -6.07 -4.25 6.22
CA GLY A 27 -4.83 -3.97 6.95
C GLY A 27 -4.25 -5.15 7.71
N THR A 28 -4.99 -6.26 7.86
CA THR A 28 -4.49 -7.45 8.58
C THR A 28 -3.69 -8.42 7.70
N PHE A 29 -3.84 -8.32 6.37
CA PHE A 29 -3.11 -9.15 5.41
C PHE A 29 -1.82 -8.47 4.97
N ASP A 30 -0.79 -9.27 4.68
CA ASP A 30 0.55 -8.81 4.26
C ASP A 30 0.51 -7.94 3.00
N TYR A 31 -0.37 -8.27 2.05
CA TYR A 31 -0.55 -7.48 0.83
C TYR A 31 -1.22 -6.13 1.09
N CYS A 32 -1.85 -5.92 2.25
CA CYS A 32 -2.53 -4.66 2.52
C CYS A 32 -1.56 -3.49 2.71
N GLY A 33 -0.29 -3.75 3.06
CA GLY A 33 0.76 -2.71 3.13
C GLY A 33 1.18 -2.18 1.75
N GLU A 34 0.99 -2.98 0.71
CA GLU A 34 1.26 -2.61 -0.70
C GLU A 34 -0.04 -2.26 -1.45
N CYS A 35 -1.17 -2.18 -0.75
CA CYS A 35 -2.49 -1.89 -1.32
C CYS A 35 -2.67 -0.40 -1.59
N ASP A 36 -2.79 -0.05 -2.87
CA ASP A 36 -2.96 1.34 -3.32
C ASP A 36 -4.37 1.55 -3.86
N LYS A 37 -5.23 2.20 -3.07
CA LYS A 37 -6.65 2.43 -3.37
C LYS A 37 -6.90 3.35 -4.56
N SER A 38 -5.86 4.01 -5.09
CA SER A 38 -5.97 4.84 -6.29
C SER A 38 -5.87 4.03 -7.58
N LEU A 39 -5.54 2.73 -7.49
CA LEU A 39 -5.47 1.82 -8.63
C LEU A 39 -6.76 1.02 -8.83
N GLU A 40 -7.03 0.63 -10.07
CA GLU A 40 -8.05 -0.37 -10.38
C GLU A 40 -7.59 -1.75 -9.87
N ASN A 41 -8.41 -2.38 -9.03
CA ASN A 41 -8.13 -3.66 -8.34
C ASN A 41 -6.92 -3.59 -7.37
N PRO A 42 -7.02 -2.81 -6.29
CA PRO A 42 -5.89 -2.53 -5.41
C PRO A 42 -5.36 -3.76 -4.66
N CYS A 43 -6.25 -4.68 -4.25
CA CYS A 43 -5.84 -5.89 -3.51
C CYS A 43 -5.19 -6.92 -4.42
N ASP A 44 -5.69 -7.11 -5.64
CA ASP A 44 -5.08 -7.95 -6.68
C ASP A 44 -3.67 -7.47 -7.02
N LYS A 45 -3.50 -6.17 -7.29
CA LYS A 45 -2.18 -5.58 -7.57
C LYS A 45 -1.21 -5.83 -6.42
N ALA A 46 -1.65 -5.59 -5.19
CA ALA A 46 -0.80 -5.79 -4.02
C ALA A 46 -0.48 -7.27 -3.77
N PHE A 47 -1.46 -8.15 -3.92
CA PHE A 47 -1.28 -9.59 -3.80
C PHE A 47 -0.31 -10.13 -4.85
N THR A 48 -0.43 -9.66 -6.09
CA THR A 48 0.45 -10.01 -7.20
C THR A 48 1.86 -9.46 -7.00
N LYS A 49 2.01 -8.26 -6.44
CA LYS A 49 3.31 -7.67 -6.12
C LYS A 49 4.03 -8.42 -5.00
N LEU A 50 3.27 -8.96 -4.06
CA LEU A 50 3.78 -9.73 -2.93
C LEU A 50 4.09 -11.19 -3.28
N ASN A 51 3.20 -11.86 -4.03
CA ASN A 51 3.35 -13.26 -4.44
C ASN A 51 4.13 -13.46 -5.75
N GLY A 52 4.17 -12.45 -6.62
CA GLY A 52 4.84 -12.46 -7.92
C GLY A 52 6.37 -12.54 -7.85
N LYS A 53 6.95 -12.48 -6.65
CA LYS A 53 8.39 -12.74 -6.43
C LYS A 53 8.84 -14.18 -6.73
N LYS A 54 7.95 -15.09 -7.16
CA LYS A 54 8.30 -16.51 -7.41
C LYS A 54 8.29 -16.96 -8.87
N ASN A 55 7.81 -16.18 -9.83
CA ASN A 55 8.05 -16.52 -11.23
C ASN A 55 7.88 -15.30 -12.16
N ASP A 56 8.88 -15.12 -13.01
CA ASP A 56 8.98 -14.15 -14.10
C ASP A 56 9.53 -12.75 -13.80
N LYS A 57 10.31 -12.31 -14.78
CA LYS A 57 11.48 -11.47 -14.68
C LYS A 57 11.15 -10.17 -15.40
N LYS A 58 10.67 -9.14 -14.69
CA LYS A 58 10.84 -7.75 -15.13
C LYS A 58 10.78 -6.74 -13.97
N THR A 59 11.99 -6.31 -13.62
CA THR A 59 12.50 -5.13 -12.88
C THR A 59 11.63 -3.85 -12.87
N PRO A 60 11.90 -2.82 -12.03
CA PRO A 60 12.21 -2.78 -10.61
C PRO A 60 11.31 -1.76 -9.86
N ALA A 61 11.40 -1.75 -8.53
CA ALA A 61 10.92 -0.65 -7.71
C ALA A 61 11.62 0.68 -8.06
N LYS A 62 10.83 1.72 -8.34
CA LYS A 62 11.16 3.09 -7.92
C LYS A 62 9.87 3.90 -7.79
N LYS A 63 9.29 3.89 -6.59
CA LYS A 63 8.66 5.12 -6.07
C LYS A 63 9.44 5.50 -4.82
N GLU A 64 10.48 6.24 -5.14
CA GLU A 64 11.20 7.18 -4.30
C GLU A 64 10.22 7.89 -3.37
N VAL A 65 10.10 7.43 -2.11
CA VAL A 65 9.72 8.34 -1.04
C VAL A 65 11.02 8.99 -0.60
N ALA A 66 11.27 10.13 -1.23
CA ALA A 66 12.38 11.01 -0.92
C ALA A 66 12.42 11.28 0.58
N ALA A 67 13.56 10.97 1.17
CA ALA A 67 14.00 11.52 2.43
C ALA A 67 13.91 13.06 2.38
N THR A 68 13.19 13.66 3.32
CA THR A 68 13.50 15.01 3.81
C THR A 68 13.36 15.04 5.33
N ALA A 69 14.25 14.33 6.00
CA ALA A 69 14.80 14.85 7.25
C ALA A 69 15.96 15.77 6.87
N VAL A 70 15.87 17.09 7.11
CA VAL A 70 16.98 17.92 7.57
C VAL A 70 16.43 19.23 8.14
N LYS A 71 16.91 19.48 9.35
CA LYS A 71 16.70 20.63 10.23
C LYS A 71 17.21 21.92 9.57
N LYS A 72 16.50 23.05 9.75
CA LYS A 72 17.09 24.39 9.70
C LYS A 72 16.95 25.08 11.06
N THR A 73 18.08 25.10 11.75
CA THR A 73 18.46 26.05 12.79
C THR A 73 18.38 27.50 12.29
N THR A 74 17.81 28.35 13.14
CA THR A 74 18.32 29.68 13.56
C THR A 74 18.85 30.65 12.50
N LYS A 75 18.10 31.75 12.28
CA LYS A 75 18.52 33.18 12.34
C LYS A 75 17.65 34.03 11.41
N LYS A 76 16.63 34.70 11.97
CA LYS A 76 16.09 35.93 11.39
C LYS A 76 16.55 37.10 12.26
N LYS A 77 17.61 37.75 11.80
CA LYS A 77 18.00 39.12 12.15
C LYS A 77 16.77 40.01 11.89
N THR A 78 16.48 40.98 12.75
CA THR A 78 16.40 42.43 12.43
C THR A 78 15.78 43.17 13.61
N ALA A 79 16.54 44.15 14.13
CA ALA A 79 16.13 45.16 15.09
C ALA A 79 14.84 45.87 14.67
N LYS A 80 13.97 46.23 15.64
CA LYS A 80 12.98 47.27 15.44
C LYS A 80 12.58 47.96 16.74
N LYS A 81 12.94 49.25 16.80
CA LYS A 81 12.42 50.38 17.59
C LYS A 81 12.59 50.34 19.10
#